data_AF-A0A534ULX1-F1
#
_entry.id   AF-A0A534ULX1-F1
#
_cell.length_a   1.000
_cell.length_b   1.000
_cell.length_c   1.000
_cell.angle_alpha   90.00
_cell.angle_beta   90.00
_cell.angle_gamma   90.00
#
_symmetry.space_group_name_H-M   'P 1'
#
loop_
_entity.id
_entity.type
_entity.pdbx_description
1 polymer ?
#
loop_
_entity_poly.entity_id
_entity_poly.type
_entity_poly.pdbx_seq_one_letter_code
_entity_poly.pdbx_strand_id
1 'polypeptide(L)' 'EDVVADPQAEAAGAWVEVPRPDAGTVRMLASPVDFSGTSAQPRSVAPELGQHTEEILLELGYDWEAIGALKEKGAIP' A
#
# COMPACT_ATOMS: atom_id res chain seq x y z
N GLU A 1 15.59 -7.29 -20.95
CA GLU A 1 14.83 -8.33 -20.23
C GLU A 1 15.64 -8.97 -19.10
N ASP A 2 16.95 -8.68 -18.97
CA ASP A 2 17.84 -9.40 -18.03
C ASP A 2 17.78 -8.93 -16.57
N VAL A 3 17.30 -7.72 -16.27
CA VAL A 3 17.40 -7.14 -14.92
C VAL A 3 16.54 -7.88 -13.89
N VAL A 4 15.41 -8.46 -14.31
CA VAL A 4 14.47 -9.12 -13.38
C VAL A 4 15.05 -10.40 -12.76
N ALA A 5 15.95 -11.07 -13.50
CA ALA A 5 16.62 -12.30 -13.06
C ALA A 5 18.12 -12.09 -12.84
N ASP A 6 18.57 -10.83 -12.75
CA ASP A 6 19.97 -10.50 -12.60
C ASP A 6 20.48 -10.90 -11.20
N PRO A 7 21.55 -11.71 -11.10
CA PRO A 7 22.07 -12.17 -9.81
C PRO A 7 22.57 -11.05 -8.90
N GLN A 8 23.06 -9.94 -9.48
CA GLN A 8 23.51 -8.80 -8.71
C GLN A 8 22.32 -8.01 -8.16
N ALA A 9 21.22 -7.88 -8.92
CA ALA A 9 19.98 -7.28 -8.44
C ALA A 9 19.36 -8.08 -7.28
N GLU A 10 19.37 -9.41 -7.37
CA GLU A 10 18.95 -10.28 -6.25
C GLU A 10 19.85 -10.10 -5.02
N ALA A 11 21.17 -10.15 -5.21
CA ALA A 11 22.14 -10.00 -4.12
C ALA A 11 22.10 -8.61 -3.46
N ALA A 12 21.74 -7.58 -4.23
CA ALA A 12 21.57 -6.21 -3.75
C ALA A 12 20.21 -5.98 -3.04
N GLY A 13 19.34 -7.00 -2.97
CA GLY A 13 18.03 -6.84 -2.33
C GLY A 13 17.06 -5.98 -3.14
N ALA A 14 17.17 -5.98 -4.47
CA ALA A 14 16.32 -5.16 -5.35
C ALA A 14 14.82 -5.53 -5.28
N TRP A 15 14.47 -6.64 -4.63
CA TRP A 15 13.13 -7.18 -4.56
C TRP A 15 12.65 -7.32 -3.12
N VAL A 16 11.39 -7.00 -2.88
CA VAL A 16 10.71 -7.14 -1.60
C VAL A 16 9.40 -7.89 -1.78
N GLU A 17 9.10 -8.77 -0.83
CA GLU A 17 7.81 -9.45 -0.76
C GLU A 17 6.82 -8.57 0.01
N VAL A 18 5.80 -8.08 -0.69
CA VAL A 18 4.79 -7.19 -0.12
C VAL A 18 3.54 -7.98 0.21
N PRO A 19 3.04 -7.95 1.46
CA PRO A 19 1.84 -8.69 1.84
C PRO A 19 0.60 -8.13 1.14
N ARG A 20 -0.29 -9.04 0.69
CA ARG A 20 -1.57 -8.68 0.09
C ARG A 20 -2.74 -9.01 1.04
N PRO A 21 -3.80 -8.17 1.08
CA PRO A 21 -4.98 -8.43 1.92
C PRO A 21 -5.74 -9.71 1.54
N ASP A 22 -5.72 -10.11 0.26
CA ASP A 22 -6.44 -11.27 -0.32
C ASP A 22 -5.67 -12.60 -0.21
N ALA A 23 -4.59 -12.62 0.59
CA ALA A 23 -3.66 -13.70 0.88
C ALA A 23 -2.40 -13.80 -0.02
N GLY A 24 -1.30 -14.14 0.65
CA GLY A 24 0.03 -14.30 0.05
C GLY A 24 0.83 -12.99 0.00
N THR A 25 1.89 -13.01 -0.80
CA THR A 25 2.75 -11.86 -1.07
C THR A 25 2.82 -11.59 -2.57
N VAL A 26 3.23 -10.38 -2.93
CA VAL A 26 3.62 -10.03 -4.29
C VAL A 26 5.04 -9.47 -4.29
N ARG A 27 5.84 -9.94 -5.23
CA ARG A 27 7.21 -9.45 -5.42
C ARG A 27 7.17 -8.07 -6.09
N MET A 28 7.75 -7.08 -5.43
CA MET A 28 7.85 -5.70 -5.92
C MET A 28 9.29 -5.21 -5.86
N LEU A 29 9.58 -4.11 -6.57
CA LEU A 29 10.87 -3.43 -6.46
C LEU A 29 11.03 -2.80 -5.06
N ALA A 30 12.21 -3.01 -4.48
CA ALA A 30 12.59 -2.37 -3.23
C ALA A 30 12.84 -0.86 -3.42
N SER A 31 12.93 -0.15 -2.31
CA SER A 31 13.52 1.20 -2.30
C SER A 31 14.94 1.14 -2.88
N PRO A 32 15.35 2.08 -3.76
CA PRO A 32 16.70 2.08 -4.33
C PRO A 32 17.80 2.43 -3.30
N VAL A 33 17.42 2.77 -2.06
CA VAL A 33 18.32 3.15 -0.98
C VAL A 33 17.97 2.38 0.28
N ASP A 34 19.00 1.84 0.92
CA ASP A 34 18.93 1.14 2.21
C ASP A 34 19.32 2.05 3.37
N PHE A 35 18.56 1.92 4.47
CA PHE A 35 18.82 2.63 5.72
C PHE A 35 19.06 1.62 6.84
N SER A 36 20.27 1.61 7.41
CA SER A 36 20.64 0.67 8.47
C SER A 36 19.92 0.91 9.80
N GLY A 37 19.56 2.16 10.11
CA GLY A 37 18.83 2.52 11.34
C GLY A 37 17.31 2.42 11.24
N THR A 38 16.77 2.51 10.02
CA THR A 38 15.31 2.55 9.75
C THR A 38 15.03 1.81 8.45
N SER A 39 15.20 0.49 8.47
CA SER A 39 14.94 -0.35 7.30
C SER A 39 13.50 -0.16 6.79
N ALA A 40 13.37 0.12 5.49
CA ALA A 40 12.06 0.29 4.87
C ALA A 40 11.41 -1.08 4.68
N GLN A 41 10.27 -1.31 5.34
CA GLN A 41 9.51 -2.56 5.22
C GLN A 41 8.11 -2.24 4.65
N PRO A 42 7.78 -2.71 3.43
CA PRO A 42 6.45 -2.57 2.87
C PRO A 42 5.40 -3.23 3.78
N ARG A 43 4.36 -2.49 4.15
CA ARG A 43 3.31 -2.97 5.06
C ARG A 43 2.12 -3.62 4.35
N SER A 44 1.84 -3.19 3.13
CA SER A 44 0.76 -3.68 2.28
C SER A 44 1.01 -3.24 0.85
N VAL A 45 0.28 -3.84 -0.07
CA VAL A 45 0.13 -3.29 -1.43
C VAL A 45 -0.60 -1.95 -1.42
N ALA A 46 -0.62 -1.30 -2.59
CA ALA A 46 -1.39 -0.10 -2.81
C ALA A 46 -2.88 -0.35 -2.52
N PRO A 47 -3.56 0.59 -1.85
CA PRO A 47 -4.97 0.45 -1.55
C PRO A 47 -5.84 0.55 -2.81
N GLU A 48 -7.04 -0.02 -2.74
CA GLU A 48 -8.08 0.20 -3.74
C GLU A 48 -8.64 1.63 -3.68
N LEU A 49 -9.35 2.03 -4.74
CA LEU A 49 -10.04 3.32 -4.77
C LEU A 49 -11.05 3.39 -3.61
N GLY A 50 -10.84 4.33 -2.70
CA GLY A 50 -11.74 4.55 -1.57
C GLY A 50 -11.58 3.57 -0.40
N GLN A 51 -10.58 2.67 -0.41
CA GLN A 51 -10.44 1.61 0.61
C GLN A 51 -10.46 2.11 2.06
N HIS A 52 -9.93 3.32 2.31
CA HIS A 52 -9.85 3.91 3.65
C HIS A 52 -10.74 5.16 3.80
N THR A 53 -11.66 5.42 2.87
CA THR A 53 -12.44 6.66 2.87
C THR A 53 -13.27 6.80 4.15
N GLU A 54 -14.03 5.77 4.54
CA GLU A 54 -14.85 5.80 5.75
C GLU A 54 -14.00 5.76 7.02
N GLU A 55 -12.92 4.99 7.04
CA GLU A 55 -11.98 4.91 8.16
C GLU A 55 -11.44 6.31 8.51
N ILE A 56 -10.93 7.04 7.51
CA ILE A 56 -10.39 8.38 7.70
C ILE A 56 -11.50 9.39 8.06
N LEU A 57 -12.70 9.28 7.48
CA LEU A 57 -13.81 10.19 7.84
C LEU A 57 -14.27 10.00 9.29
N LEU A 58 -14.31 8.76 9.77
CA LEU A 58 -14.59 8.45 11.18
C LEU A 58 -13.50 9.01 12.10
N GLU A 59 -12.22 8.85 11.75
CA GLU A 59 -11.10 9.44 12.50
C GLU A 59 -11.17 10.96 12.56
N LEU A 60 -11.68 11.60 11.52
CA LEU A 60 -11.91 13.04 11.46
C LEU A 60 -13.17 13.51 12.21
N GLY A 61 -13.96 12.58 12.78
CA GLY A 61 -15.13 12.87 13.61
C GLY A 61 -16.45 12.97 12.85
N TYR A 62 -16.52 12.50 11.60
CA TYR A 62 -17.80 12.32 10.92
C TYR A 62 -18.52 11.10 11.47
N ASP A 63 -19.84 11.18 11.59
CA ASP A 63 -20.68 10.03 11.90
C ASP A 63 -21.15 9.31 10.61
N TRP A 64 -21.78 8.15 10.80
CA TRP A 64 -22.28 7.34 9.69
C TRP A 64 -23.39 8.02 8.89
N GLU A 65 -24.16 8.93 9.50
CA GLU A 65 -25.20 9.69 8.82
C GLU A 65 -24.59 10.70 7.83
N ALA A 66 -23.58 11.46 8.28
CA ALA A 66 -22.86 12.41 7.45
C ALA A 66 -22.09 11.71 6.32
N ILE A 67 -21.44 10.57 6.61
CA ILE A 67 -20.74 9.76 5.59
C ILE A 67 -21.73 9.25 4.54
N GLY A 68 -22.89 8.73 4.96
CA GLY A 68 -23.96 8.32 4.05
C GLY A 68 -24.42 9.45 3.12
N ALA A 69 -24.65 10.64 3.67
CA ALA A 69 -25.04 11.81 2.89
C ALA A 69 -23.97 12.26 1.87
N LEU A 70 -22.68 12.06 2.15
CA LEU A 70 -21.60 12.34 1.20
C LEU A 70 -21.58 11.33 0.04
N LYS A 71 -21.82 10.05 0.34
CA LYS A 71 -21.97 8.99 -0.68
C LYS A 71 -23.15 9.24 -1.60
N GLU A 72 -24.31 9.57 -1.03
CA GLU A 72 -25.52 9.86 -1.82
C GLU A 72 -25.33 11.04 -2.78
N LYS A 73 -24.51 12.03 -2.38
CA LYS A 73 -24.15 13.18 -3.22
C LYS A 73 -23.06 12.88 -4.26
N GLY A 74 -22.45 11.70 -4.22
CA GLY A 74 -21.30 11.33 -5.05
C GLY A 74 -20.04 12.13 -4.73
N ALA A 75 -19.96 12.72 -3.54
CA ALA A 75 -18.79 13.48 -3.10
C ALA A 75 -17.62 12.57 -2.68
N ILE A 76 -17.95 11.34 -2.28
CA ILE A 76 -17.01 10.26 -1.96
C ILE A 76 -17.47 8.96 -2.65
N PRO A 77 -16.54 8.05 -2.99
CA PRO A 77 -16.85 6.78 -3.65
C PRO A 77 -17.71 5.82 -2.81
#